data_AF-A0A8T3TRX6-F1
#
_entry.id   AF-A0A8T3TRX6-F1
#
_cell.length_a   1.000
_cell.length_b   1.000
_cell.length_c   1.000
_cell.angle_alpha   90.00
_cell.angle_beta   90.00
_cell.angle_gamma   90.00
#
_symmetry.space_group_name_H-M   'P 1'
#
loop_
_entity.id
_entity.type
_entity.pdbx_description
1 polymer ?
#
loop_
_entity_poly.entity_id
_entity_poly.type
_entity_poly.pdbx_seq_one_letter_code
_entity_poly.pdbx_strand_id
1 'polypeptide(L)'
;MSGTLHLVAVPIGNPDDLSSRARAALHEVAVVAAEDTRHFATLARHHGIETRAVSYHDHNEETRTRELLARLQAGEDVALVSDAGTPLVSDPGYRLVRAAIEAEITITSLPGASAVTTALAASGLPPHPFRFLGFLPRTSAARRATFAAVTQDAATLIAFEAP
;
A
#
# COMPACT_ATOMS: atom_id res chain seq x y z
N MET A 1 -14.36 -5.07 -21.93
CA MET A 1 -13.93 -3.92 -21.11
C MET A 1 -12.79 -4.40 -20.25
N SER A 2 -11.79 -3.57 -19.98
CA SER A 2 -10.75 -3.89 -18.99
C SER A 2 -11.34 -3.94 -17.58
N GLY A 3 -10.69 -4.67 -16.69
CA GLY A 3 -10.99 -4.69 -15.26
C GLY A 3 -10.44 -3.46 -14.55
N THR A 4 -10.56 -3.46 -13.24
CA THR A 4 -10.17 -2.38 -12.34
C THR A 4 -9.04 -2.83 -11.42
N LEU A 5 -8.00 -2.02 -11.28
CA LEU A 5 -6.99 -2.18 -10.24
C LEU A 5 -7.46 -1.48 -8.96
N HIS A 6 -7.75 -2.24 -7.91
CA HIS A 6 -8.15 -1.76 -6.60
C HIS A 6 -6.93 -1.63 -5.69
N LEU A 7 -6.57 -0.42 -5.27
CA LEU A 7 -5.58 -0.21 -4.22
C LEU A 7 -6.31 -0.26 -2.88
N VAL A 8 -6.10 -1.34 -2.12
CA VAL A 8 -6.89 -1.62 -0.91
C VAL A 8 -6.04 -1.39 0.33
N ALA A 9 -6.37 -0.35 1.09
CA ALA A 9 -5.78 -0.15 2.41
C ALA A 9 -6.25 -1.23 3.39
N VAL A 10 -5.30 -1.87 4.08
CA VAL A 10 -5.54 -2.93 5.07
C VAL A 10 -5.20 -2.43 6.49
N PRO A 11 -5.66 -3.11 7.55
CA PRO A 11 -5.34 -2.71 8.92
C PRO A 11 -3.85 -2.59 9.24
N ILE A 12 -3.52 -1.76 10.23
CA ILE A 12 -2.15 -1.57 10.75
C ILE A 12 -1.96 -2.16 12.16
N GLY A 13 -2.79 -3.13 12.56
CA GLY A 13 -2.67 -3.83 13.84
C GLY A 13 -3.98 -4.37 14.40
N ASN A 14 -5.11 -3.68 14.15
CA ASN A 14 -6.43 -4.15 14.58
C ASN A 14 -7.25 -4.65 13.36
N PRO A 15 -7.54 -5.97 13.24
CA PRO A 15 -8.28 -6.53 12.11
C PRO A 15 -9.63 -5.86 11.81
N ASP A 16 -10.26 -5.25 12.80
CA ASP A 16 -11.56 -4.56 12.67
C ASP A 16 -11.48 -3.22 11.92
N ASP A 17 -10.27 -2.68 11.69
CA ASP A 17 -10.08 -1.42 10.94
C ASP A 17 -10.24 -1.61 9.41
N LEU A 18 -10.55 -2.82 8.95
CA LEU A 18 -10.82 -3.08 7.53
C LEU A 18 -12.18 -2.50 7.15
N SER A 19 -12.18 -1.50 6.27
CA SER A 19 -13.43 -0.85 5.84
C SER A 19 -14.37 -1.83 5.13
N SER A 20 -15.68 -1.58 5.22
CA SER A 20 -16.69 -2.39 4.53
C SER A 20 -16.46 -2.45 3.01
N ARG A 21 -16.00 -1.34 2.42
CA ARG A 21 -15.67 -1.26 0.99
C ARG A 21 -14.41 -2.06 0.64
N ALA A 22 -13.38 -2.01 1.49
CA ALA A 22 -12.18 -2.84 1.32
C ALA A 22 -12.53 -4.33 1.39
N ARG A 23 -13.33 -4.71 2.39
CA ARG A 23 -13.82 -6.09 2.53
C ARG A 23 -14.59 -6.55 1.29
N ALA A 24 -15.55 -5.75 0.81
CA ALA A 24 -16.32 -6.08 -0.39
C ALA A 24 -15.42 -6.27 -1.62
N ALA A 25 -14.51 -5.33 -1.90
CA ALA A 25 -13.59 -5.44 -3.03
C ALA A 25 -12.71 -6.71 -2.93
N LEU A 26 -12.20 -7.04 -1.74
CA LEU A 26 -11.37 -8.24 -1.55
C LEU A 26 -12.15 -9.55 -1.77
N HIS A 27 -13.47 -9.56 -1.59
CA HIS A 27 -14.34 -10.70 -1.91
C HIS A 27 -14.69 -10.81 -3.40
N GLU A 28 -14.68 -9.70 -4.14
CA GLU A 28 -15.17 -9.63 -5.53
C GLU A 28 -14.05 -9.74 -6.58
N VAL A 29 -12.84 -9.27 -6.26
CA VAL A 29 -11.70 -9.30 -7.18
C VAL A 29 -11.29 -10.73 -7.54
N ALA A 30 -10.77 -10.92 -8.75
CA ALA A 30 -10.33 -12.23 -9.23
C ALA A 30 -9.01 -12.69 -8.60
N VAL A 31 -8.22 -11.75 -8.06
CA VAL A 31 -6.96 -12.03 -7.34
C VAL A 31 -6.53 -10.85 -6.48
N VAL A 32 -5.82 -11.18 -5.40
CA VAL A 32 -5.11 -10.21 -4.57
C VAL A 32 -3.60 -10.31 -4.83
N ALA A 33 -2.98 -9.24 -5.28
CA ALA A 33 -1.54 -9.05 -5.24
C ALA A 33 -1.17 -8.54 -3.84
N ALA A 34 -0.49 -9.39 -3.05
CA ALA A 34 -0.11 -9.08 -1.67
C ALA A 34 1.41 -9.10 -1.53
N GLU A 35 1.96 -8.17 -0.75
CA GLU A 35 3.38 -8.13 -0.41
C GLU A 35 3.85 -9.45 0.25
N ASP A 36 3.27 -9.80 1.39
CA ASP A 36 3.36 -11.14 2.00
C ASP A 36 1.99 -11.85 1.99
N THR A 37 1.89 -12.92 1.23
CA THR A 37 0.65 -13.72 1.14
C THR A 37 0.27 -14.40 2.46
N ARG A 38 1.21 -14.59 3.39
CA ARG A 38 0.94 -15.18 4.71
C ARG A 38 0.27 -14.17 5.64
N HIS A 39 0.70 -12.90 5.57
CA HIS A 39 0.04 -11.81 6.28
C HIS A 39 -1.38 -11.60 5.76
N PHE A 40 -1.54 -11.53 4.44
CA PHE A 40 -2.86 -11.46 3.82
C PHE A 40 -3.75 -12.66 4.18
N ALA A 41 -3.23 -13.89 4.19
CA ALA A 41 -4.00 -15.08 4.55
C ALA A 41 -4.58 -15.03 5.98
N THR A 42 -3.89 -14.35 6.91
CA THR A 42 -4.41 -14.15 8.27
C THR A 42 -5.58 -13.17 8.30
N LEU A 43 -5.46 -12.04 7.59
CA LEU A 43 -6.55 -11.08 7.42
C LEU A 43 -7.75 -11.72 6.71
N ALA A 44 -7.48 -12.47 5.63
CA ALA A 44 -8.48 -13.13 4.83
C ALA A 44 -9.28 -14.14 5.67
N ARG A 45 -8.62 -14.96 6.48
CA ARG A 45 -9.27 -15.89 7.41
C ARG A 45 -10.16 -15.18 8.43
N HIS A 46 -9.73 -14.03 8.95
CA HIS A 46 -10.51 -13.25 9.91
C HIS A 46 -11.82 -12.70 9.29
N HIS A 47 -11.77 -12.25 8.04
CA HIS A 47 -12.91 -11.65 7.33
C HIS A 47 -13.67 -12.61 6.40
N GLY A 48 -13.30 -13.90 6.41
CA GLY A 48 -13.90 -14.93 5.55
C GLY A 48 -13.61 -14.76 4.05
N ILE A 49 -12.55 -14.05 3.67
CA ILE A 49 -12.18 -13.81 2.27
C ILE A 49 -11.53 -15.07 1.68
N GLU A 50 -12.11 -15.58 0.59
CA GLU A 50 -11.64 -16.80 -0.10
C GLU A 50 -10.77 -16.50 -1.33
N THR A 51 -10.69 -15.23 -1.74
CA THR A 51 -9.94 -14.79 -2.93
C THR A 51 -8.48 -15.19 -2.83
N ARG A 52 -7.97 -15.82 -3.89
CA ARG A 52 -6.58 -16.25 -3.97
C ARG A 52 -5.64 -15.03 -3.99
N ALA A 53 -4.57 -15.13 -3.21
CA ALA A 53 -3.46 -14.18 -3.25
C ALA A 53 -2.26 -14.68 -4.06
N VAL A 54 -1.55 -13.75 -4.69
CA VAL A 54 -0.23 -13.95 -5.29
C VAL A 54 0.76 -12.97 -4.65
N SER A 55 2.00 -13.41 -4.46
CA SER A 55 3.06 -12.56 -3.90
C SER A 55 3.45 -11.46 -4.89
N TYR A 56 3.52 -10.21 -4.44
CA TYR A 56 3.97 -9.05 -5.20
C TYR A 56 4.92 -8.20 -4.34
N HIS A 57 6.22 -8.32 -4.58
CA HIS A 57 7.26 -7.63 -3.82
C HIS A 57 8.44 -7.26 -4.74
N ASP A 58 9.37 -6.43 -4.27
CA ASP A 58 10.49 -5.88 -5.06
C ASP A 58 11.24 -6.91 -5.92
N HIS A 59 11.44 -8.13 -5.42
CA HIS A 59 12.15 -9.18 -6.17
C HIS A 59 11.38 -9.77 -7.37
N ASN A 60 10.06 -9.65 -7.42
CA ASN A 60 9.23 -10.27 -8.47
C ASN A 60 8.29 -9.29 -9.19
N GLU A 61 8.33 -8.00 -8.81
CA GLU A 61 7.39 -6.98 -9.27
C GLU A 61 7.34 -6.88 -10.80
N GLU A 62 8.46 -7.06 -11.51
CA GLU A 62 8.49 -6.97 -12.97
C GLU A 62 7.69 -8.08 -13.66
N THR A 63 7.92 -9.34 -13.26
CA THR A 63 7.20 -10.49 -13.82
C THR A 63 5.74 -10.45 -13.38
N ARG A 64 5.46 -10.16 -12.11
CA ARG A 64 4.09 -10.10 -11.59
C ARG A 64 3.29 -8.94 -12.16
N THR A 65 3.91 -7.79 -12.45
CA THR A 65 3.23 -6.68 -13.10
C THR A 65 2.71 -7.09 -14.47
N ARG A 66 3.51 -7.80 -15.28
CA ARG A 66 3.06 -8.28 -16.59
C ARG A 66 1.89 -9.26 -16.50
N GLU A 67 1.93 -10.18 -15.55
CA GLU A 67 0.84 -11.15 -15.31
C GLU A 67 -0.45 -10.45 -14.89
N LEU A 68 -0.38 -9.56 -13.89
CA LEU A 68 -1.55 -8.85 -13.37
C LEU A 68 -2.13 -7.88 -14.40
N LEU A 69 -1.27 -7.23 -15.19
CA LEU A 69 -1.71 -6.35 -16.28
C LEU A 69 -2.49 -7.13 -17.34
N ALA A 70 -2.04 -8.34 -17.71
CA ALA A 70 -2.75 -9.18 -18.67
C ALA A 70 -4.15 -9.58 -18.15
N ARG A 71 -4.29 -9.84 -16.84
CA ARG A 71 -5.59 -10.13 -16.22
C ARG A 71 -6.52 -8.92 -16.23
N LEU A 72 -6.01 -7.74 -15.88
CA LEU A 72 -6.76 -6.49 -15.98
C LEU A 72 -7.21 -6.23 -17.43
N GLN A 73 -6.35 -6.44 -18.42
CA GLN A 73 -6.70 -6.31 -19.84
C GLN A 73 -7.76 -7.33 -20.29
N ALA A 74 -7.76 -8.52 -19.68
CA ALA A 74 -8.77 -9.55 -19.92
C ALA A 74 -10.14 -9.25 -19.26
N GLY A 75 -10.25 -8.17 -18.49
CA GLY A 75 -11.51 -7.78 -17.83
C GLY A 75 -11.62 -8.23 -16.38
N GLU A 76 -10.56 -8.76 -15.78
CA GLU A 76 -10.58 -9.22 -14.39
C GLU A 76 -10.15 -8.11 -13.43
N ASP A 77 -10.91 -7.91 -12.35
CA ASP A 77 -10.53 -6.98 -11.29
C ASP A 77 -9.41 -7.57 -10.42
N VAL A 78 -8.44 -6.72 -10.05
CA VAL A 78 -7.27 -7.09 -9.27
C VAL A 78 -7.17 -6.17 -8.06
N ALA A 79 -6.99 -6.72 -6.86
CA ALA A 79 -6.64 -5.93 -5.68
C ALA A 79 -5.13 -5.93 -5.45
N LEU A 80 -4.56 -4.80 -5.04
CA LEU A 80 -3.22 -4.66 -4.50
C LEU A 80 -3.31 -4.28 -3.02
N VAL A 81 -2.63 -5.04 -2.17
CA VAL A 81 -2.50 -4.80 -0.72
C VAL A 81 -1.02 -4.83 -0.31
N SER A 82 -0.66 -4.01 0.67
CA SER A 82 0.61 -4.14 1.40
C SER A 82 0.42 -5.05 2.62
N ASP A 83 1.48 -5.27 3.37
CA ASP A 83 1.40 -6.00 4.64
C ASP A 83 0.56 -5.27 5.70
N ALA A 84 0.57 -3.93 5.67
CA ALA A 84 -0.18 -3.09 6.59
C ALA A 84 -0.44 -1.70 5.98
N GLY A 85 -1.64 -1.17 6.19
CA GLY A 85 -1.98 0.22 5.83
C GLY A 85 -2.27 0.42 4.35
N THR A 86 -2.02 1.64 3.87
CA THR A 86 -2.27 2.06 2.49
C THR A 86 -1.11 1.62 1.58
N PRO A 87 -1.38 0.84 0.50
CA PRO A 87 -0.36 0.47 -0.48
C PRO A 87 0.37 1.69 -1.06
N LEU A 88 1.63 1.50 -1.48
CA LEU A 88 2.52 2.51 -2.08
C LEU A 88 3.04 3.61 -1.14
N VAL A 89 2.66 3.65 0.15
CA VAL A 89 3.21 4.66 1.08
C VAL A 89 4.65 4.31 1.45
N SER A 90 4.94 3.04 1.74
CA SER A 90 6.31 2.54 1.96
C SER A 90 6.48 1.09 1.49
N ASP A 91 5.63 0.68 0.56
CA ASP A 91 5.41 -0.72 0.15
C ASP A 91 5.50 -0.83 -1.37
N PRO A 92 5.74 -2.03 -1.92
CA PRO A 92 5.74 -2.28 -3.37
C PRO A 92 4.39 -1.94 -4.02
N GLY A 93 4.39 -1.75 -5.34
CA GLY A 93 3.16 -1.52 -6.12
C GLY A 93 3.23 -0.40 -7.15
N TYR A 94 4.22 0.49 -7.01
CA TYR A 94 4.41 1.61 -7.93
C TYR A 94 4.46 1.16 -9.40
N ARG A 95 5.20 0.07 -9.70
CA ARG A 95 5.30 -0.44 -11.07
C ARG A 95 3.97 -0.91 -11.65
N LEU A 96 3.15 -1.63 -10.86
CA LEU A 96 1.84 -2.08 -11.31
C LEU A 96 0.90 -0.91 -11.58
N VAL A 97 0.88 0.09 -10.68
CA VAL A 97 0.08 1.31 -10.87
C VAL A 97 0.52 2.07 -12.12
N ARG A 98 1.83 2.23 -12.34
CA ARG A 98 2.38 2.85 -13.55
C ARG A 98 1.96 2.12 -14.83
N ALA A 99 2.10 0.80 -14.85
CA ALA A 99 1.72 -0.01 -16.00
C ALA A 99 0.21 0.04 -16.27
N ALA A 100 -0.62 0.06 -15.22
CA ALA A 100 -2.07 0.21 -15.36
C ALA A 100 -2.45 1.58 -15.95
N ILE A 101 -1.81 2.67 -15.51
CA ILE A 101 -2.02 4.01 -16.08
C ILE A 101 -1.65 4.02 -17.57
N GLU A 102 -0.49 3.46 -17.92
CA GLU A 102 0.00 3.41 -19.32
C GLU A 102 -0.90 2.59 -20.24
N ALA A 103 -1.60 1.59 -19.69
CA ALA A 103 -2.56 0.76 -20.41
C ALA A 103 -4.01 1.27 -20.31
N GLU A 104 -4.24 2.50 -19.81
CA GLU A 104 -5.57 3.12 -19.65
C GLU A 104 -6.55 2.25 -18.83
N ILE A 105 -6.03 1.48 -17.87
CA ILE A 105 -6.81 0.68 -16.94
C ILE A 105 -7.35 1.57 -15.82
N THR A 106 -8.60 1.33 -15.42
CA THR A 106 -9.21 2.05 -14.30
C THR A 106 -8.52 1.68 -12.99
N ILE A 107 -8.14 2.68 -12.21
CA ILE A 107 -7.54 2.49 -10.88
C ILE A 107 -8.45 3.13 -9.85
N THR A 108 -8.83 2.34 -8.84
CA THR A 108 -9.62 2.82 -7.70
C THR A 108 -8.82 2.67 -6.42
N SER A 109 -8.60 3.78 -5.70
CA SER A 109 -7.99 3.76 -4.38
C SER A 109 -9.07 3.71 -3.29
N LEU A 110 -8.99 2.71 -2.42
CA LEU A 110 -9.91 2.53 -1.30
C LEU A 110 -9.31 3.17 -0.05
N PRO A 111 -9.97 4.20 0.53
CA PRO A 111 -9.46 4.82 1.74
C PRO A 111 -9.51 3.82 2.90
N GLY A 112 -8.55 3.96 3.81
CA GLY A 112 -8.42 3.11 4.98
C GLY A 112 -7.24 3.54 5.85
N ALA A 113 -6.73 2.59 6.63
CA ALA A 113 -5.71 2.86 7.63
C ALA A 113 -4.39 3.35 7.01
N SER A 114 -3.82 4.41 7.61
CA SER A 114 -2.46 4.87 7.32
C SER A 114 -1.80 5.27 8.63
N ALA A 115 -0.66 4.63 8.94
CA ALA A 115 0.09 4.93 10.16
C ALA A 115 0.56 6.39 10.19
N VAL A 116 0.90 6.97 9.03
CA VAL A 116 1.36 8.36 8.88
C VAL A 116 0.30 9.35 9.36
N THR A 117 -0.91 9.28 8.80
CA THR A 117 -1.98 10.24 9.13
C THR A 117 -2.57 9.98 10.51
N THR A 118 -2.65 8.71 10.92
CA THR A 118 -3.11 8.33 12.26
C THR A 118 -2.19 8.89 13.34
N ALA A 119 -0.86 8.74 13.17
CA ALA A 119 0.11 9.30 14.11
C ALA A 119 0.08 10.83 14.11
N LEU A 120 0.02 11.47 12.94
CA LEU A 120 -0.05 12.93 12.84
C LEU A 120 -1.26 13.49 13.60
N ALA A 121 -2.43 12.90 13.40
CA ALA A 121 -3.68 13.33 14.04
C ALA A 121 -3.62 13.27 15.58
N ALA A 122 -2.86 12.32 16.15
CA ALA A 122 -2.70 12.17 17.59
C ALA A 122 -1.44 12.85 18.16
N SER A 123 -0.57 13.43 17.32
CA SER A 123 0.78 13.86 17.72
C SER A 123 0.84 15.16 18.54
N GLY A 124 -0.18 16.02 18.45
CA GLY A 124 -0.14 17.39 18.98
C GLY A 124 0.77 18.35 18.19
N LEU A 125 1.41 17.89 17.11
CA LEU A 125 2.21 18.73 16.21
C LEU A 125 1.32 19.45 15.17
N PRO A 126 1.76 20.58 14.59
CA PRO A 126 1.04 21.23 13.51
C PRO A 126 0.79 20.26 12.34
N PRO A 127 -0.47 19.98 11.96
CA PRO A 127 -0.75 18.97 10.94
C PRO A 127 -0.59 19.48 9.50
N HIS A 128 -0.34 20.78 9.31
CA HIS A 128 -0.17 21.38 8.00
C HIS A 128 0.82 22.57 8.03
N PRO A 129 1.82 22.61 7.13
CA PRO A 129 2.21 21.53 6.23
C PRO A 129 2.85 20.36 7.00
N PHE A 130 2.79 19.15 6.45
CA PHE A 130 3.56 18.00 6.93
C PHE A 130 4.30 17.35 5.77
N ARG A 131 5.38 16.63 6.10
CA ARG A 131 6.21 15.90 5.14
C ARG A 131 6.50 14.50 5.66
N PHE A 132 6.18 13.49 4.86
CA PHE A 132 6.54 12.10 5.12
C PHE A 132 7.89 11.77 4.47
N LEU A 133 8.80 11.15 5.23
CA LEU A 133 10.17 10.84 4.84
C LEU A 133 10.38 9.36 4.47
N GLY A 134 9.37 8.50 4.65
CA GLY A 134 9.54 7.05 4.52
C GLY A 134 10.33 6.44 5.69
N PHE A 135 10.95 5.29 5.45
CA PHE A 135 11.91 4.69 6.38
C PHE A 135 13.25 5.42 6.37
N LEU A 136 13.79 5.70 7.55
CA LEU A 136 15.10 6.30 7.65
C LEU A 136 16.20 5.35 7.15
N PRO A 137 17.28 5.85 6.52
CA PRO A 137 18.38 5.01 6.09
C PRO A 137 19.05 4.28 7.26
N ARG A 138 19.39 3.00 7.02
CA ARG A 138 20.07 2.15 8.01
C ARG A 138 21.42 2.72 8.47
N THR A 139 22.16 3.37 7.58
CA THR A 139 23.49 3.90 7.90
C THR A 139 23.41 5.30 8.49
N SER A 140 24.20 5.56 9.53
CA SER A 140 24.23 6.87 10.19
C SER A 140 24.64 8.01 9.25
N ALA A 141 25.49 7.74 8.25
CA ALA A 141 25.89 8.74 7.26
C ALA A 141 24.70 9.15 6.37
N ALA A 142 23.95 8.17 5.83
CA ALA A 142 22.79 8.46 5.00
C ALA A 142 21.66 9.11 5.81
N ARG A 143 21.40 8.66 7.05
CA ARG A 143 20.39 9.28 7.92
C ARG A 143 20.72 10.75 8.25
N ARG A 144 21.99 11.07 8.51
CA ARG A 144 22.42 12.48 8.66
C ARG A 144 22.20 13.29 7.40
N ALA A 145 22.47 12.72 6.22
CA ALA A 145 22.21 13.39 4.94
C ALA A 145 20.71 13.67 4.74
N THR A 146 19.84 12.71 5.08
CA THR A 146 18.38 12.88 5.05
C THR A 146 17.94 14.05 5.94
N PHE A 147 18.39 14.10 7.19
CA PHE A 147 18.03 15.20 8.09
C PHE A 147 18.60 16.55 7.65
N ALA A 148 19.85 16.58 7.16
CA ALA A 148 20.47 17.80 6.65
C ALA A 148 19.66 18.44 5.51
N ALA A 149 19.02 17.62 4.66
CA ALA A 149 18.19 18.08 3.55
C ALA A 149 16.84 18.69 3.98
N VAL A 150 16.41 18.47 5.24
CA VAL A 150 15.11 18.92 5.77
C VAL A 150 15.24 19.79 7.02
N THR A 151 16.46 20.16 7.42
CA THR A 151 16.73 20.95 8.65
C THR A 151 15.97 22.29 8.70
N GLN A 152 15.73 22.91 7.55
CA GLN A 152 15.05 24.21 7.45
C GLN A 152 13.57 24.07 7.06
N ASP A 153 13.04 22.85 7.02
CA ASP A 153 11.64 22.59 6.69
C ASP A 153 10.76 23.00 7.88
N ALA A 154 9.82 23.92 7.65
CA ALA A 154 8.87 24.37 8.68
C ALA A 154 7.71 23.38 8.88
N ALA A 155 7.62 22.34 8.04
CA ALA A 155 6.61 21.31 8.14
C ALA A 155 6.88 20.33 9.29
N THR A 156 5.82 19.72 9.82
CA THR A 156 5.96 18.53 10.67
C THR A 156 6.55 17.38 9.86
N LEU A 157 7.66 16.81 10.33
CA LEU A 157 8.32 15.68 9.70
C LEU A 157 7.85 14.36 10.30
N ILE A 158 7.47 13.41 9.45
CA ILE A 158 7.05 12.06 9.85
C ILE A 158 7.97 11.05 9.16
N ALA A 159 8.50 10.09 9.91
CA ALA A 159 9.33 9.01 9.39
C ALA A 159 8.97 7.69 10.07
N PHE A 160 9.26 6.58 9.39
CA PHE A 160 9.27 5.26 9.98
C PHE A 160 10.68 4.86 10.41
N GLU A 161 10.77 4.06 11.47
CA GLU A 161 12.00 3.50 12.00
C GLU A 161 11.75 2.04 12.39
N ALA A 162 12.74 1.18 12.16
CA ALA A 162 12.68 -0.21 12.58
C ALA A 162 13.06 -0.33 14.07
N PRO A 163 12.50 -1.30 14.81
CA PRO A 163 12.86 -1.55 16.21
C PRO A 163 14.36 -1.80 16.45
#